data_AF-A0A8H5PDT9-F1
#
_entry.id   AF-A0A8H5PDT9-F1
#
_cell.length_a   1.000
_cell.length_b   1.000
_cell.length_c   1.000
_cell.angle_alpha   90.00
_cell.angle_beta   90.00
_cell.angle_gamma   90.00
#
_symmetry.space_group_name_H-M   'P 1'
#
loop_
_entity.id
_entity.type
_entity.pdbx_description
1 polymer ?
#
loop_
_entity_poly.entity_id
_entity_poly.type
_entity_poly.pdbx_seq_one_letter_code
_entity_poly.pdbx_strand_id
1 'polypeptide(L)'
;MQRRAASTALDAGKALDAGRTKSKMFLKRETRWGETYYIVNRWPETPKLPEEHEYFRINDLLLDLDDMFSKHVRLSSEEDEERALRRWSRDSKRDDVRWKLNRMEASLTWSRIKASEILSEPSSCRRLGSHDIFSAALQAPTPAPLIDSPKKQQGSANNATAEREPNKLHLVSSNNGIPKQALEDDSSLLRWLQSRAQLSWSGHYRAISPAHSAQLSAALREQDSLTNLRRLVSQYLSVETNAISFHQLKSPGQEKSTEDLSSDLRNTCEGFLKQDTLQNKHDVLVFLGNLGQRLTARGDHLGGPLCGLGLRLSAEICKPTASKRYFQLGLQAGYWTDSYQGSMDILHCLETYQFHFNSVLQPDGLDLYGRQELLDLLLDRSRTHNHSALSLINTCLHGRKQETAFEAYRVSIILIGHLGMVEWLNQERRTSAAIIQRLARRSDSKDRKRQLEAILSEAFKSAKSIADSSVVAQSHDAVLTDPSLAGDVCEEKDKNQYCPP
;
A
#
# COMPACT_ATOMS: atom_id res chain seq x y z
N MET A 1 -3.57 -67.90 -77.30
CA MET A 1 -2.33 -67.71 -78.10
C MET A 1 -1.17 -68.18 -77.22
N GLN A 2 -0.25 -69.09 -77.61
CA GLN A 2 0.65 -69.11 -78.79
C GLN A 2 1.61 -67.91 -78.81
N ARG A 3 2.95 -68.01 -78.96
CA ARG A 3 3.93 -69.13 -79.07
C ARG A 3 5.29 -68.59 -78.51
N ARG A 4 6.26 -69.40 -78.01
CA ARG A 4 7.50 -69.90 -78.69
C ARG A 4 8.02 -69.00 -79.85
N ALA A 5 9.31 -68.73 -80.07
CA ALA A 5 10.61 -68.95 -79.38
C ALA A 5 11.61 -67.91 -80.00
N ALA A 6 12.96 -67.87 -79.87
CA ALA A 6 14.03 -68.72 -79.32
C ALA A 6 15.19 -67.77 -78.82
N SER A 7 16.50 -68.03 -78.73
CA SER A 7 17.38 -69.18 -79.06
C SER A 7 18.68 -69.16 -78.22
N THR A 8 19.47 -70.24 -78.25
CA THR A 8 20.74 -70.45 -77.52
C THR A 8 22.00 -70.07 -78.30
N ALA A 9 22.96 -69.44 -77.62
CA ALA A 9 24.41 -69.71 -77.65
C ALA A 9 25.00 -69.14 -76.33
N LEU A 10 25.74 -69.86 -75.48
CA LEU A 10 27.07 -70.44 -75.67
C LEU A 10 28.14 -69.45 -76.14
N ASP A 11 28.85 -68.85 -75.18
CA ASP A 11 30.32 -68.77 -75.24
C ASP A 11 30.91 -68.80 -73.81
N ALA A 12 32.21 -69.11 -73.67
CA ALA A 12 32.87 -69.36 -72.39
C ALA A 12 34.02 -68.38 -72.11
N GLY A 13 33.89 -67.56 -71.05
CA GLY A 13 34.89 -66.58 -70.62
C GLY A 13 35.18 -66.64 -69.12
N LYS A 14 36.47 -66.61 -68.75
CA LYS A 14 36.96 -66.60 -67.35
C LYS A 14 37.06 -65.18 -66.79
N ALA A 15 37.29 -65.12 -65.46
CA ALA A 15 37.64 -63.97 -64.63
C ALA A 15 36.47 -62.99 -64.35
N LEU A 16 36.05 -62.76 -63.10
CA LEU A 16 36.81 -62.25 -61.93
C LEU A 16 37.15 -60.76 -62.05
N ASP A 17 36.18 -59.90 -61.75
CA ASP A 17 36.29 -58.95 -60.62
C ASP A 17 34.89 -58.48 -60.15
N ALA A 18 34.86 -57.58 -59.16
CA ALA A 18 33.76 -56.80 -58.61
C ALA A 18 32.67 -57.53 -57.82
N GLY A 19 32.68 -57.36 -56.49
CA GLY A 19 31.63 -57.91 -55.62
C GLY A 19 31.73 -57.65 -54.11
N ARG A 20 32.04 -56.43 -53.65
CA ARG A 20 32.07 -56.08 -52.21
C ARG A 20 30.69 -56.22 -51.54
N THR A 21 30.33 -57.42 -51.10
CA THR A 21 29.24 -57.64 -50.13
C THR A 21 29.78 -57.47 -48.71
N LYS A 22 29.28 -56.43 -48.01
CA LYS A 22 29.74 -56.07 -46.66
C LYS A 22 29.50 -57.24 -45.69
N SER A 23 30.57 -57.83 -45.16
CA SER A 23 30.50 -58.87 -44.13
C SER A 23 29.79 -58.31 -42.89
N LYS A 24 28.60 -58.83 -42.58
CA LYS A 24 27.88 -58.43 -41.37
C LYS A 24 28.69 -58.89 -40.14
N MET A 25 28.93 -57.95 -39.23
CA MET A 25 29.69 -58.15 -37.99
C MET A 25 29.10 -59.22 -37.05
N PHE A 26 27.86 -59.66 -37.33
CA PHE A 26 27.13 -60.67 -36.57
C PHE A 26 26.59 -61.76 -37.51
N LEU A 27 26.88 -63.02 -37.18
CA LEU A 27 26.34 -64.20 -37.83
C LEU A 27 25.02 -64.61 -37.15
N LYS A 28 23.94 -64.71 -37.92
CA LYS A 28 22.68 -65.30 -37.45
C LYS A 28 22.89 -66.81 -37.21
N ARG A 29 22.46 -67.32 -36.07
CA ARG A 29 22.28 -68.76 -35.82
C ARG A 29 20.91 -69.01 -35.18
N GLU A 30 20.40 -70.22 -35.38
CA GLU A 30 19.16 -70.68 -34.76
C GLU A 30 19.46 -71.88 -33.85
N THR A 31 18.75 -71.97 -32.73
CA THR A 31 18.82 -73.13 -31.82
C THR A 31 18.01 -74.30 -32.40
N ARG A 32 18.17 -75.49 -31.80
CA ARG A 32 17.40 -76.70 -32.18
C ARG A 32 15.88 -76.58 -31.94
N TRP A 33 15.45 -75.48 -31.32
CA TRP A 33 14.06 -75.14 -31.02
C TRP A 33 13.54 -73.94 -31.84
N GLY A 34 14.32 -73.47 -32.83
CA GLY A 34 13.92 -72.41 -33.78
C GLY A 34 14.23 -70.97 -33.34
N GLU A 35 14.77 -70.76 -32.14
CA GLU A 35 15.07 -69.41 -31.65
C GLU A 35 16.33 -68.85 -32.30
N THR A 36 16.22 -67.64 -32.87
CA THR A 36 17.33 -66.91 -33.47
C THR A 36 18.16 -66.18 -32.40
N TYR A 37 19.49 -66.34 -32.47
CA TYR A 37 20.46 -65.48 -31.80
C TYR A 37 21.60 -65.10 -32.76
N TYR A 38 22.43 -64.14 -32.35
CA TYR A 38 23.49 -63.57 -33.19
C TYR A 38 24.85 -63.66 -32.49
N ILE A 39 25.86 -64.16 -33.20
CA ILE A 39 27.23 -64.31 -32.69
C ILE A 39 28.14 -63.32 -33.44
N VAL A 40 29.00 -62.60 -32.72
CA VAL A 40 30.01 -61.72 -33.34
C VAL A 40 30.95 -62.53 -34.23
N ASN A 41 31.12 -62.11 -35.48
CA ASN A 41 32.05 -62.72 -36.42
C ASN A 41 33.50 -62.32 -36.06
N ARG A 42 34.13 -63.06 -35.14
CA ARG A 42 35.56 -62.91 -34.86
C ARG A 42 36.36 -63.44 -36.06
N TRP A 43 37.24 -62.60 -36.61
CA TRP A 43 38.07 -62.94 -37.77
C TRP A 43 38.95 -64.18 -37.46
N PRO A 44 39.04 -65.17 -38.38
CA PRO A 44 39.85 -66.37 -38.18
C PRO A 44 41.31 -66.20 -38.63
N GLU A 45 41.67 -65.06 -39.23
CA GLU A 45 43.01 -64.79 -39.74
C GLU A 45 43.87 -64.18 -38.64
N THR A 46 44.96 -64.85 -38.28
CA THR A 46 46.06 -64.23 -37.55
C THR A 46 46.69 -63.12 -38.42
N PRO A 47 47.04 -61.96 -37.84
CA PRO A 47 47.76 -60.93 -38.60
C PRO A 47 49.05 -61.51 -39.18
N LYS A 48 49.26 -61.33 -40.48
CA LYS A 48 50.56 -61.61 -41.11
C LYS A 48 51.58 -60.62 -40.53
N LEU A 49 52.78 -61.08 -40.21
CA LEU A 49 53.88 -60.15 -39.94
C LEU A 49 54.13 -59.29 -41.19
N PRO A 50 54.46 -57.99 -41.03
CA PRO A 50 54.94 -57.16 -42.13
C PRO A 50 56.26 -57.70 -42.70
N GLU A 51 56.54 -57.41 -43.97
CA GLU A 51 57.87 -57.62 -44.54
C GLU A 51 58.85 -56.58 -43.96
N GLU A 52 60.13 -56.95 -43.80
CA GLU A 52 61.11 -56.30 -42.90
C GLU A 52 61.53 -54.85 -43.27
N HIS A 53 60.86 -54.19 -44.22
CA HIS A 53 61.28 -52.93 -44.83
C HIS A 53 60.24 -51.79 -44.81
N GLU A 54 59.06 -51.96 -44.18
CA GLU A 54 58.19 -50.81 -43.87
C GLU A 54 58.63 -50.12 -42.57
N TYR A 55 59.32 -48.98 -42.71
CA TYR A 55 59.70 -48.11 -41.59
C TYR A 55 58.46 -47.58 -40.86
N PHE A 56 58.51 -47.65 -39.52
CA PHE A 56 57.46 -47.27 -38.57
C PHE A 56 56.62 -46.05 -39.00
N ARG A 57 55.39 -46.31 -39.45
CA ARG A 57 54.34 -45.28 -39.49
C ARG A 57 53.80 -45.10 -38.07
N ILE A 58 53.88 -43.87 -37.57
CA ILE A 58 53.41 -43.51 -36.21
C ILE A 58 51.92 -43.84 -36.01
N ASN A 59 51.13 -43.87 -37.09
CA ASN A 59 49.70 -44.19 -37.06
C ASN A 59 49.39 -45.67 -36.78
N ASP A 60 50.35 -46.57 -37.01
CA ASP A 60 50.20 -48.00 -36.70
C ASP A 60 50.68 -48.33 -35.28
N LEU A 61 51.14 -47.32 -34.53
CA LEU A 61 51.39 -47.40 -33.09
C LEU A 61 50.07 -47.20 -32.32
N LEU A 62 49.15 -48.16 -32.44
CA LEU A 62 48.16 -48.37 -31.38
C LEU A 62 48.90 -48.85 -30.13
N LEU A 63 49.24 -47.90 -29.27
CA LEU A 63 49.57 -48.18 -27.88
C LEU A 63 48.27 -48.59 -27.19
N ASP A 64 48.02 -49.90 -27.14
CA ASP A 64 46.99 -50.52 -26.32
C ASP A 64 47.37 -50.39 -24.83
N LEU A 65 47.31 -49.16 -24.31
CA LEU A 65 47.52 -48.82 -22.90
C LEU A 65 46.47 -49.46 -21.99
N ASP A 66 45.33 -49.85 -22.58
CA ASP A 66 44.20 -50.50 -21.94
C ASP A 66 44.30 -52.05 -21.95
N ASP A 67 45.36 -52.64 -22.55
CA ASP A 67 45.60 -54.09 -22.46
C ASP A 67 46.02 -54.47 -21.03
N MET A 68 45.06 -55.00 -20.28
CA MET A 68 45.23 -55.50 -18.90
C MET A 68 46.29 -56.60 -18.75
N PHE A 69 46.76 -57.21 -19.86
CA PHE A 69 47.78 -58.26 -19.87
C PHE A 69 49.11 -57.78 -20.46
N SER A 70 49.24 -56.49 -20.80
CA SER A 70 50.46 -55.90 -21.33
C SER A 70 51.57 -55.89 -20.28
N LYS A 71 52.57 -56.75 -20.47
CA LYS A 71 53.76 -56.90 -19.61
C LYS A 71 54.60 -55.62 -19.41
N HIS A 72 54.29 -54.53 -20.10
CA HIS A 72 54.96 -53.24 -20.00
C HIS A 72 54.17 -52.19 -19.20
N VAL A 73 52.90 -52.47 -18.88
CA VAL A 73 52.06 -51.61 -18.03
C VAL A 73 52.14 -52.13 -16.59
N ARG A 74 52.47 -51.24 -15.64
CA ARG A 74 52.44 -51.60 -14.21
C ARG A 74 50.98 -51.71 -13.77
N LEU A 75 50.60 -52.87 -13.22
CA LEU A 75 49.30 -53.05 -12.56
C LEU A 75 49.10 -51.98 -11.47
N SER A 76 47.90 -51.43 -11.40
CA SER A 76 47.50 -50.47 -10.36
C SER A 76 47.68 -51.12 -8.98
N SER A 77 48.43 -50.48 -8.09
CA SER A 77 48.46 -50.87 -6.68
C SER A 77 47.35 -50.18 -5.90
N GLU A 78 46.91 -50.75 -4.77
CA GLU A 78 45.90 -50.16 -3.89
C GLU A 78 46.25 -48.70 -3.48
N GLU A 79 47.53 -48.40 -3.28
CA GLU A 79 48.02 -47.03 -3.07
C GLU A 79 47.85 -46.08 -4.28
N ASP A 80 47.90 -46.61 -5.51
CA ASP A 80 47.68 -45.82 -6.72
C ASP A 80 46.20 -45.49 -6.87
N GLU A 81 45.32 -46.45 -6.54
CA GLU A 81 43.87 -46.25 -6.48
C GLU A 81 43.50 -45.26 -5.37
N GLU A 82 44.09 -45.39 -4.18
CA GLU A 82 44.00 -44.38 -3.12
C GLU A 82 44.50 -43.01 -3.58
N ARG A 83 45.65 -42.91 -4.26
CA ARG A 83 46.17 -41.63 -4.78
C ARG A 83 45.31 -41.06 -5.91
N ALA A 84 44.69 -41.90 -6.74
CA ALA A 84 43.71 -41.49 -7.74
C ALA A 84 42.41 -41.00 -7.09
N LEU A 85 41.86 -41.74 -6.13
CA LEU A 85 40.68 -41.38 -5.34
C LEU A 85 40.92 -40.08 -4.55
N ARG A 86 42.09 -39.89 -3.93
CA ARG A 86 42.45 -38.62 -3.26
C ARG A 86 42.64 -37.45 -4.25
N ARG A 87 42.93 -37.72 -5.53
CA ARG A 87 43.11 -36.71 -6.60
C ARG A 87 41.81 -36.41 -7.38
N TRP A 88 40.85 -37.33 -7.36
CA TRP A 88 39.55 -37.22 -8.08
C TRP A 88 38.35 -37.03 -7.14
N SER A 89 38.50 -37.31 -5.84
CA SER A 89 37.52 -36.94 -4.82
C SER A 89 37.34 -35.42 -4.77
N ARG A 90 36.17 -35.01 -4.27
CA ARG A 90 35.60 -33.65 -4.28
C ARG A 90 36.65 -32.52 -4.26
N ASP A 91 37.01 -32.05 -5.46
CA ASP A 91 37.64 -30.74 -5.65
C ASP A 91 36.74 -29.69 -5.00
N SER A 92 37.25 -29.00 -3.99
CA SER A 92 36.52 -28.00 -3.21
C SER A 92 35.93 -26.89 -4.09
N LYS A 93 36.55 -26.60 -5.24
CA LYS A 93 36.04 -25.65 -6.23
C LYS A 93 34.77 -26.15 -6.92
N ARG A 94 34.65 -27.47 -7.17
CA ARG A 94 33.46 -28.08 -7.78
C ARG A 94 32.27 -28.06 -6.82
N ASP A 95 32.51 -28.33 -5.54
CA ASP A 95 31.44 -28.28 -4.53
C ASP A 95 31.05 -26.84 -4.16
N ASP A 96 31.98 -25.88 -4.14
CA ASP A 96 31.66 -24.43 -4.05
C ASP A 96 30.82 -23.95 -5.25
N VAL A 97 31.21 -24.30 -6.48
CA VAL A 97 30.42 -24.00 -7.70
C VAL A 97 29.04 -24.64 -7.64
N ARG A 98 28.93 -25.90 -7.18
CA ARG A 98 27.64 -26.59 -6.98
C ARG A 98 26.79 -25.90 -5.91
N TRP A 99 27.37 -25.48 -4.79
CA TRP A 99 26.65 -24.75 -3.74
C TRP A 99 26.14 -23.39 -4.26
N LYS A 100 26.97 -22.66 -5.02
CA LYS A 100 26.61 -21.41 -5.69
C LYS A 100 25.47 -21.61 -6.69
N LEU A 101 25.52 -22.66 -7.52
CA LEU A 101 24.47 -23.01 -8.46
C LEU A 101 23.15 -23.30 -7.74
N ASN A 102 23.15 -24.21 -6.76
CA ASN A 102 21.96 -24.54 -5.97
C ASN A 102 21.35 -23.30 -5.29
N ARG A 103 22.20 -22.39 -4.78
CA ARG A 103 21.76 -21.10 -4.19
C ARG A 103 21.12 -20.16 -5.23
N MET A 104 21.65 -20.12 -6.46
CA MET A 104 21.06 -19.36 -7.56
C MET A 104 19.71 -19.96 -8.01
N GLU A 105 19.63 -21.27 -8.16
CA GLU A 105 18.40 -21.99 -8.51
C GLU A 105 17.29 -21.80 -7.47
N ALA A 106 17.62 -21.91 -6.18
CA ALA A 106 16.68 -21.64 -5.10
C ALA A 106 16.20 -20.19 -5.09
N SER A 107 17.11 -19.22 -5.27
CA SER A 107 16.76 -17.79 -5.35
C SER A 107 15.88 -17.46 -6.56
N LEU A 108 16.17 -18.05 -7.72
CA LEU A 108 15.40 -17.92 -8.95
C LEU A 108 14.00 -18.56 -8.83
N THR A 109 13.91 -19.72 -8.18
CA THR A 109 12.64 -20.42 -7.93
C THR A 109 11.76 -19.60 -6.98
N TRP A 110 12.30 -19.14 -5.86
CA TRP A 110 11.61 -18.24 -4.93
C TRP A 110 11.17 -16.93 -5.61
N SER A 111 12.05 -16.33 -6.43
CA SER A 111 11.75 -15.11 -7.18
C SER A 111 10.61 -15.29 -8.19
N ARG A 112 10.52 -16.46 -8.84
CA ARG A 112 9.40 -16.84 -9.73
C ARG A 112 8.09 -17.05 -8.96
N ILE A 113 8.13 -17.75 -7.83
CA ILE A 113 6.96 -17.98 -6.97
C ILE A 113 6.38 -16.64 -6.51
N LYS A 114 7.21 -15.74 -5.95
CA LYS A 114 6.79 -14.40 -5.50
C LYS A 114 6.26 -13.52 -6.64
N ALA A 115 6.83 -13.62 -7.84
CA ALA A 115 6.26 -12.94 -9.01
C ALA A 115 4.88 -13.50 -9.40
N SER A 116 4.68 -14.82 -9.30
CA SER A 116 3.40 -15.47 -9.58
C SER A 116 2.33 -15.10 -8.55
N GLU A 117 2.66 -15.03 -7.26
CA GLU A 117 1.76 -14.56 -6.20
C GLU A 117 1.22 -13.15 -6.52
N ILE A 118 2.10 -12.22 -6.85
CA ILE A 118 1.74 -10.82 -7.14
C ILE A 118 0.93 -10.67 -8.42
N LEU A 119 1.14 -11.54 -9.42
CA LEU A 119 0.33 -11.59 -10.64
C LEU A 119 -1.05 -12.23 -10.39
N SER A 120 -1.18 -13.11 -9.39
CA SER A 120 -2.48 -13.70 -9.00
C SER A 120 -3.31 -12.80 -8.08
N GLU A 121 -2.69 -11.87 -7.37
CA GLU A 121 -3.33 -10.98 -6.39
C GLU A 121 -3.29 -9.50 -6.85
N PRO A 122 -4.15 -9.07 -7.80
CA PRO A 122 -4.16 -7.69 -8.30
C PRO A 122 -4.38 -6.64 -7.20
N SER A 123 -5.11 -7.01 -6.17
CA SER A 123 -5.43 -6.21 -4.99
C SER A 123 -4.29 -6.10 -3.96
N SER A 124 -3.15 -6.77 -4.20
CA SER A 124 -2.08 -6.82 -3.21
C SER A 124 -1.42 -5.46 -2.98
N CYS A 125 -1.49 -4.97 -1.73
CA CYS A 125 -0.74 -3.80 -1.27
C CYS A 125 0.79 -3.93 -1.46
N ARG A 126 1.28 -5.15 -1.74
CA ARG A 126 2.69 -5.49 -1.98
C ARG A 126 3.24 -5.01 -3.34
N ARG A 127 2.39 -4.80 -4.36
CA ARG A 127 2.77 -4.41 -5.74
C ARG A 127 3.68 -3.17 -5.80
N LEU A 128 4.61 -3.12 -6.75
CA LEU A 128 5.44 -1.93 -6.95
C LEU A 128 4.65 -0.79 -7.61
N GLY A 129 4.63 0.37 -6.97
CA GLY A 129 4.22 1.64 -7.57
C GLY A 129 5.41 2.39 -8.18
N SER A 130 5.12 3.41 -8.99
CA SER A 130 6.14 4.33 -9.51
C SER A 130 6.94 4.99 -8.38
N HIS A 131 6.28 5.33 -7.27
CA HIS A 131 6.94 5.90 -6.09
C HIS A 131 7.95 4.94 -5.43
N ASP A 132 7.76 3.62 -5.50
CA ASP A 132 8.76 2.68 -4.97
C ASP A 132 10.06 2.71 -5.81
N ILE A 133 9.92 2.81 -7.14
CA ILE A 133 11.05 2.95 -8.07
C ILE A 133 11.75 4.31 -7.88
N PHE A 134 10.99 5.41 -7.77
CA PHE A 134 11.57 6.73 -7.54
C PHE A 134 12.24 6.82 -6.16
N SER A 135 11.63 6.28 -5.10
CA SER A 135 12.25 6.22 -3.77
C SER A 135 13.55 5.41 -3.78
N ALA A 136 13.63 4.33 -4.56
CA ALA A 136 14.87 3.57 -4.75
C ALA A 136 15.91 4.37 -5.55
N ALA A 137 15.51 5.04 -6.64
CA ALA A 137 16.42 5.82 -7.49
C ALA A 137 16.95 7.09 -6.80
N LEU A 138 16.24 7.60 -5.80
CA LEU A 138 16.64 8.71 -4.95
C LEU A 138 17.44 8.27 -3.71
N GLN A 139 17.70 6.96 -3.52
CA GLN A 139 18.73 6.54 -2.58
C GLN A 139 20.10 6.84 -3.20
N ALA A 140 20.61 8.04 -2.92
CA ALA A 140 21.97 8.40 -3.29
C ALA A 140 22.94 7.35 -2.67
N PRO A 141 23.89 6.81 -3.46
CA PRO A 141 24.91 5.92 -2.95
C PRO A 141 25.58 6.52 -1.71
N THR A 142 25.85 5.71 -0.69
CA THR A 142 26.68 6.15 0.44
C THR A 142 27.98 6.72 -0.13
N PRO A 143 28.33 7.98 0.15
CA PRO A 143 29.20 8.76 -0.72
C PRO A 143 30.52 8.04 -0.93
N ALA A 144 30.79 7.67 -2.19
CA ALA A 144 32.09 7.17 -2.59
C ALA A 144 33.15 8.19 -2.14
N PRO A 145 34.33 7.74 -1.69
CA PRO A 145 35.38 8.65 -1.24
C PRO A 145 35.84 9.50 -2.42
N LEU A 146 35.33 10.74 -2.49
CA LEU A 146 35.73 11.71 -3.49
C LEU A 146 37.22 11.97 -3.32
N ILE A 147 37.96 11.64 -4.37
CA ILE A 147 39.41 11.77 -4.44
C ILE A 147 39.77 13.27 -4.30
N ASP A 148 40.77 13.54 -3.48
CA ASP A 148 41.40 14.84 -3.23
C ASP A 148 40.48 15.99 -2.77
N SER A 149 40.24 16.05 -1.46
CA SER A 149 39.73 17.24 -0.77
C SER A 149 40.32 17.38 0.65
N PRO A 150 41.53 17.95 0.79
CA PRO A 150 42.25 18.00 2.07
C PRO A 150 41.78 19.15 2.97
N LYS A 151 40.56 19.07 3.52
CA LYS A 151 40.19 19.83 4.73
C LYS A 151 38.99 19.24 5.48
N LYS A 152 39.17 19.12 6.80
CA LYS A 152 38.06 18.91 7.74
C LYS A 152 37.12 20.13 7.68
N GLN A 153 35.88 19.93 7.22
CA GLN A 153 34.76 20.76 7.69
C GLN A 153 33.76 19.85 8.40
N GLN A 154 33.83 19.90 9.72
CA GLN A 154 32.96 19.19 10.65
C GLN A 154 31.64 19.97 10.80
N GLY A 155 30.97 20.21 9.66
CA GLY A 155 29.71 20.96 9.57
C GLY A 155 28.54 20.00 9.34
N SER A 156 27.85 19.61 10.41
CA SER A 156 26.70 18.72 10.31
C SER A 156 25.49 19.46 9.75
N ALA A 157 25.27 19.33 8.43
CA ALA A 157 24.09 19.85 7.76
C ALA A 157 22.86 19.02 8.13
N ASN A 158 22.25 19.31 9.28
CA ASN A 158 21.16 18.56 9.91
C ASN A 158 19.79 18.64 9.17
N ASN A 159 19.79 18.83 7.85
CA ASN A 159 18.60 18.99 7.01
C ASN A 159 18.29 17.72 6.20
N ALA A 160 18.20 16.58 6.88
CA ALA A 160 17.78 15.31 6.28
C ALA A 160 17.08 14.39 7.30
N THR A 161 15.92 14.80 7.81
CA THR A 161 15.03 13.97 8.65
C THR A 161 14.30 12.85 7.88
N ALA A 162 14.83 12.45 6.72
CA ALA A 162 14.56 11.16 6.12
C ALA A 162 15.42 10.13 6.84
N GLU A 163 14.91 9.57 7.95
CA GLU A 163 15.55 8.41 8.59
C GLU A 163 15.78 7.32 7.54
N ARG A 164 17.05 6.89 7.41
CA ARG A 164 17.40 5.76 6.55
C ARG A 164 16.79 4.49 7.15
N GLU A 165 15.61 4.12 6.68
CA GLU A 165 15.00 2.80 6.90
C GLU A 165 15.35 1.84 5.76
N PRO A 166 16.53 1.19 5.76
CA PRO A 166 16.84 0.12 4.80
C PRO A 166 15.82 -1.03 4.92
N ASN A 167 15.22 -1.19 6.11
CA ASN A 167 14.14 -2.13 6.39
C ASN A 167 12.95 -1.98 5.43
N LYS A 168 12.53 -0.75 5.09
CA LYS A 168 11.39 -0.52 4.19
C LYS A 168 11.68 -0.98 2.76
N LEU A 169 12.82 -0.60 2.20
CA LEU A 169 13.17 -1.01 0.83
C LEU A 169 13.50 -2.52 0.77
N HIS A 170 14.20 -3.08 1.77
CA HIS A 170 14.43 -4.52 1.84
C HIS A 170 13.12 -5.30 1.98
N LEU A 171 12.14 -4.81 2.75
CA LEU A 171 10.81 -5.44 2.87
C LEU A 171 10.04 -5.39 1.55
N VAL A 172 9.96 -4.22 0.89
CA VAL A 172 9.32 -4.08 -0.42
C VAL A 172 9.98 -4.99 -1.46
N SER A 173 11.30 -5.06 -1.49
CA SER A 173 12.07 -5.90 -2.42
C SER A 173 11.86 -7.39 -2.14
N SER A 174 11.92 -7.80 -0.88
CA SER A 174 11.64 -9.18 -0.44
C SER A 174 10.22 -9.61 -0.81
N ASN A 175 9.23 -8.74 -0.59
CA ASN A 175 7.84 -9.01 -0.95
C ASN A 175 7.64 -9.14 -2.47
N ASN A 176 8.45 -8.43 -3.29
CA ASN A 176 8.40 -8.49 -4.75
C ASN A 176 9.33 -9.57 -5.37
N GLY A 177 9.87 -10.48 -4.55
CA GLY A 177 10.72 -11.56 -5.03
C GLY A 177 12.06 -11.10 -5.59
N ILE A 178 12.53 -9.90 -5.22
CA ILE A 178 13.82 -9.36 -5.67
C ILE A 178 14.93 -10.02 -4.85
N PRO A 179 15.95 -10.65 -5.48
CA PRO A 179 17.04 -11.31 -4.75
C PRO A 179 17.82 -10.33 -3.87
N LYS A 180 18.31 -10.79 -2.71
CA LYS A 180 19.10 -9.92 -1.80
C LYS A 180 20.36 -9.36 -2.46
N GLN A 181 20.98 -10.10 -3.36
CA GLN A 181 22.14 -9.67 -4.14
C GLN A 181 21.84 -8.48 -5.05
N ALA A 182 20.57 -8.25 -5.42
CA ALA A 182 20.18 -7.07 -6.17
C ALA A 182 20.12 -5.80 -5.31
N LEU A 183 20.16 -5.91 -3.97
CA LEU A 183 20.27 -4.78 -3.04
C LEU A 183 21.73 -4.32 -2.83
N GLU A 184 22.70 -5.02 -3.41
CA GLU A 184 24.14 -4.73 -3.31
C GLU A 184 24.64 -3.78 -4.43
N ASP A 185 23.81 -3.55 -5.46
CA ASP A 185 24.08 -2.67 -6.61
C ASP A 185 22.78 -1.96 -7.04
N ASP A 186 22.72 -0.64 -6.87
CA ASP A 186 21.56 0.20 -7.19
C ASP A 186 21.11 0.07 -8.65
N SER A 187 22.03 -0.17 -9.59
CA SER A 187 21.70 -0.34 -11.01
C SER A 187 20.95 -1.66 -11.24
N SER A 188 21.28 -2.71 -10.49
CA SER A 188 20.57 -3.99 -10.51
C SER A 188 19.26 -3.92 -9.73
N LEU A 189 19.24 -3.24 -8.58
CA LEU A 189 18.02 -2.98 -7.82
C LEU A 189 16.95 -2.32 -8.71
N LEU A 190 17.30 -1.22 -9.37
CA LEU A 190 16.40 -0.48 -10.25
C LEU A 190 15.94 -1.32 -11.44
N ARG A 191 16.84 -2.12 -12.04
CA ARG A 191 16.50 -3.05 -13.13
C ARG A 191 15.49 -4.12 -12.69
N TRP A 192 15.64 -4.66 -11.48
CA TRP A 192 14.68 -5.60 -10.89
C TRP A 192 13.34 -4.96 -10.53
N LEU A 193 13.35 -3.77 -9.93
CA LEU A 193 12.14 -3.01 -9.59
C LEU A 193 11.35 -2.63 -10.86
N GLN A 194 12.03 -2.12 -11.89
CA GLN A 194 11.42 -1.80 -13.19
C GLN A 194 10.83 -3.04 -13.85
N SER A 195 11.57 -4.16 -13.89
CA SER A 195 11.06 -5.43 -14.45
C SER A 195 9.80 -5.93 -13.72
N ARG A 196 9.79 -5.87 -12.38
CA ARG A 196 8.64 -6.27 -11.55
C ARG A 196 7.43 -5.33 -11.71
N ALA A 197 7.66 -4.03 -11.83
CA ALA A 197 6.59 -3.07 -12.10
C ALA A 197 6.03 -3.21 -13.53
N GLN A 198 6.88 -3.41 -14.54
CA GLN A 198 6.47 -3.68 -15.92
C GLN A 198 5.55 -4.92 -15.98
N LEU A 199 5.94 -6.04 -15.36
CA LEU A 199 5.08 -7.23 -15.27
C LEU A 199 3.73 -6.92 -14.58
N SER A 200 3.76 -6.08 -13.55
CA SER A 200 2.58 -5.63 -12.80
C SER A 200 1.66 -4.66 -13.58
N TRP A 201 2.11 -4.15 -14.74
CA TRP A 201 1.37 -3.22 -15.61
C TRP A 201 1.04 -3.81 -16.99
N SER A 202 1.86 -4.71 -17.54
CA SER A 202 1.63 -5.39 -18.82
C SER A 202 0.58 -6.52 -18.74
N GLY A 203 0.31 -7.01 -17.52
CA GLY A 203 -0.63 -8.08 -17.25
C GLY A 203 -2.11 -7.67 -17.36
N HIS A 204 -2.59 -7.38 -18.57
CA HIS A 204 -4.00 -7.56 -18.99
C HIS A 204 -5.15 -6.94 -18.13
N TYR A 205 -4.89 -6.03 -17.19
CA TYR A 205 -5.93 -5.29 -16.45
C TYR A 205 -6.64 -4.25 -17.33
N ARG A 206 -7.42 -4.73 -18.29
CA ARG A 206 -8.14 -3.94 -19.28
C ARG A 206 -9.61 -3.76 -18.88
N ALA A 207 -9.89 -2.57 -18.32
CA ALA A 207 -11.21 -2.00 -18.04
C ALA A 207 -12.07 -2.68 -16.96
N ILE A 208 -12.34 -1.90 -15.89
CA ILE A 208 -13.67 -1.63 -15.32
C ILE A 208 -14.60 -2.85 -15.19
N SER A 209 -14.65 -3.41 -13.98
CA SER A 209 -15.73 -4.31 -13.54
C SER A 209 -16.12 -3.95 -12.11
N PRO A 210 -17.40 -4.05 -11.70
CA PRO A 210 -17.83 -3.86 -10.30
C PRO A 210 -17.07 -4.74 -9.31
N ALA A 211 -16.54 -5.89 -9.77
CA ALA A 211 -15.65 -6.75 -8.99
C ALA A 211 -14.41 -6.03 -8.43
N HIS A 212 -13.97 -4.92 -9.04
CA HIS A 212 -12.81 -4.17 -8.55
C HIS A 212 -13.12 -3.39 -7.26
N SER A 213 -14.37 -2.93 -7.08
CA SER A 213 -14.84 -2.33 -5.82
C SER A 213 -14.91 -3.39 -4.71
N ALA A 214 -15.45 -4.58 -5.00
CA ALA A 214 -15.51 -5.69 -4.06
C ALA A 214 -14.10 -6.18 -3.65
N GLN A 215 -13.18 -6.28 -4.61
CA GLN A 215 -11.77 -6.60 -4.36
C GLN A 215 -11.08 -5.54 -3.51
N LEU A 216 -11.37 -4.24 -3.73
CA LEU A 216 -10.85 -3.17 -2.89
C LEU A 216 -11.46 -3.21 -1.48
N SER A 217 -12.78 -3.40 -1.35
CA SER A 217 -13.48 -3.57 -0.07
C SER A 217 -12.90 -4.72 0.77
N ALA A 218 -12.69 -5.89 0.15
CA ALA A 218 -12.02 -7.03 0.78
C ALA A 218 -10.58 -6.69 1.20
N ALA A 219 -9.75 -6.18 0.27
CA ALA A 219 -8.36 -5.85 0.55
C ALA A 219 -8.22 -4.76 1.63
N LEU A 220 -9.11 -3.76 1.67
CA LEU A 220 -9.17 -2.73 2.71
C LEU A 220 -9.37 -3.34 4.10
N ARG A 221 -10.23 -4.35 4.23
CA ARG A 221 -10.50 -5.06 5.51
C ARG A 221 -9.34 -5.96 5.95
N GLU A 222 -8.49 -6.39 5.03
CA GLU A 222 -7.32 -7.24 5.28
C GLU A 222 -6.04 -6.48 5.65
N GLN A 223 -6.04 -5.13 5.63
CA GLN A 223 -4.82 -4.37 5.92
C GLN A 223 -4.45 -4.38 7.41
N ASP A 224 -3.22 -4.81 7.69
CA ASP A 224 -2.62 -4.92 9.02
C ASP A 224 -2.05 -3.60 9.58
N SER A 225 -1.80 -2.63 8.70
CA SER A 225 -1.06 -1.41 9.04
C SER A 225 -1.42 -0.24 8.14
N LEU A 226 -1.35 0.97 8.71
CA LEU A 226 -1.62 2.22 7.99
C LEU A 226 -0.66 2.44 6.81
N THR A 227 0.58 1.94 6.87
CA THR A 227 1.53 1.99 5.75
C THR A 227 1.05 1.15 4.57
N ASN A 228 0.59 -0.08 4.82
CA ASN A 228 0.05 -0.95 3.78
C ASN A 228 -1.27 -0.39 3.22
N LEU A 229 -2.13 0.17 4.07
CA LEU A 229 -3.35 0.89 3.65
C LEU A 229 -3.05 2.11 2.76
N ARG A 230 -2.12 2.98 3.18
CA ARG A 230 -1.65 4.14 2.40
C ARG A 230 -1.14 3.71 1.01
N ARG A 231 -0.44 2.58 0.95
CA ARG A 231 0.13 2.02 -0.30
C ARG A 231 -0.95 1.41 -1.19
N LEU A 232 -1.88 0.63 -0.63
CA LEU A 232 -3.04 0.05 -1.32
C LEU A 232 -3.89 1.11 -2.02
N VAL A 233 -4.39 2.09 -1.26
CA VAL A 233 -5.21 3.19 -1.80
C VAL A 233 -4.43 4.02 -2.82
N SER A 234 -3.11 4.20 -2.61
CA SER A 234 -2.25 4.89 -3.58
C SER A 234 -2.07 4.14 -4.89
N GLN A 235 -1.94 2.81 -4.87
CA GLN A 235 -1.85 1.97 -6.07
C GLN A 235 -3.16 2.01 -6.84
N TYR A 236 -4.29 1.73 -6.17
CA TYR A 236 -5.63 1.72 -6.75
C TYR A 236 -5.97 3.05 -7.45
N LEU A 237 -5.79 4.18 -6.76
CA LEU A 237 -5.93 5.49 -7.38
C LEU A 237 -4.99 5.65 -8.59
N SER A 238 -3.75 5.18 -8.54
CA SER A 238 -2.79 5.35 -9.65
C SER A 238 -3.10 4.49 -10.89
N VAL A 239 -4.01 3.52 -10.81
CA VAL A 239 -4.40 2.64 -11.93
C VAL A 239 -5.64 3.14 -12.66
N GLU A 240 -6.66 3.66 -11.96
CA GLU A 240 -7.90 4.15 -12.58
C GLU A 240 -8.18 5.62 -12.26
N THR A 241 -8.66 6.37 -13.26
CA THR A 241 -9.05 7.78 -13.10
C THR A 241 -10.54 7.98 -12.80
N ASN A 242 -11.41 7.09 -13.26
CA ASN A 242 -12.86 7.34 -13.35
C ASN A 242 -13.77 6.29 -12.65
N ALA A 243 -13.25 5.17 -12.17
CA ALA A 243 -14.08 4.02 -11.73
C ALA A 243 -14.08 3.76 -10.22
N ILE A 244 -13.09 4.27 -9.47
CA ILE A 244 -13.01 4.15 -8.02
C ILE A 244 -13.51 5.47 -7.41
N SER A 245 -14.78 5.49 -7.01
CA SER A 245 -15.35 6.58 -6.23
C SER A 245 -15.36 6.23 -4.74
N PHE A 246 -14.91 7.16 -3.90
CA PHE A 246 -15.12 7.05 -2.45
C PHE A 246 -16.47 7.64 -1.99
N HIS A 247 -17.28 8.19 -2.89
CA HIS A 247 -18.64 8.65 -2.59
C HIS A 247 -19.71 7.74 -3.21
N GLN A 248 -20.84 7.58 -2.51
CA GLN A 248 -21.97 6.81 -3.05
C GLN A 248 -22.66 7.59 -4.18
N LEU A 249 -22.41 7.23 -5.45
CA LEU A 249 -23.25 7.67 -6.57
C LEU A 249 -24.66 7.06 -6.41
N LYS A 250 -25.58 7.82 -5.82
CA LYS A 250 -27.01 7.47 -5.74
C LYS A 250 -27.68 7.60 -7.11
N SER A 251 -27.35 6.71 -8.05
CA SER A 251 -28.03 6.60 -9.34
C SER A 251 -29.53 6.32 -9.12
N PRO A 252 -30.45 7.18 -9.62
CA PRO A 252 -31.88 6.97 -9.40
C PRO A 252 -32.36 5.70 -10.12
N GLY A 253 -32.70 4.67 -9.34
CA GLY A 253 -33.20 3.40 -9.85
C GLY A 253 -32.28 2.18 -9.61
N GLN A 254 -31.07 2.35 -9.07
CA GLN A 254 -30.28 1.21 -8.58
C GLN A 254 -30.58 0.94 -7.10
N GLU A 255 -31.04 -0.27 -6.80
CA GLU A 255 -31.11 -0.77 -5.42
C GLU A 255 -29.70 -0.94 -4.86
N LYS A 256 -29.48 -0.40 -3.65
CA LYS A 256 -28.32 -0.62 -2.75
C LYS A 256 -27.09 -1.27 -3.40
N SER A 257 -26.17 -0.45 -3.90
CA SER A 257 -24.77 -0.87 -4.08
C SER A 257 -24.26 -1.45 -2.75
N THR A 258 -23.86 -2.72 -2.74
CA THR A 258 -23.71 -3.51 -1.51
C THR A 258 -22.50 -3.16 -0.64
N GLU A 259 -21.59 -2.34 -1.16
CA GLU A 259 -20.30 -2.01 -0.55
C GLU A 259 -20.09 -0.50 -0.59
N ASP A 260 -19.67 0.09 0.53
CA ASP A 260 -19.33 1.51 0.64
C ASP A 260 -17.86 1.62 1.03
N LEU A 261 -17.03 1.93 0.03
CA LEU A 261 -15.57 2.05 0.19
C LEU A 261 -15.15 3.10 1.22
N SER A 262 -15.96 4.15 1.46
CA SER A 262 -15.70 5.11 2.53
C SER A 262 -16.01 4.55 3.91
N SER A 263 -17.07 3.74 4.04
CA SER A 263 -17.39 3.05 5.29
C SER A 263 -16.37 1.95 5.60
N ASP A 264 -15.94 1.15 4.60
CA ASP A 264 -14.88 0.15 4.77
C ASP A 264 -13.53 0.80 5.13
N LEU A 265 -13.11 1.83 4.39
CA LEU A 265 -11.86 2.53 4.68
C LEU A 265 -11.88 3.19 6.08
N ARG A 266 -13.04 3.72 6.51
CA ARG A 266 -13.24 4.20 7.88
C ARG A 266 -13.03 3.07 8.89
N ASN A 267 -13.70 1.93 8.71
CA ASN A 267 -13.64 0.80 9.64
C ASN A 267 -12.20 0.28 9.81
N THR A 268 -11.42 0.19 8.73
CA THR A 268 -10.00 -0.17 8.79
C THR A 268 -9.18 0.89 9.55
N CYS A 269 -9.42 2.18 9.32
CA CYS A 269 -8.75 3.26 10.06
C CYS A 269 -9.09 3.23 11.57
N GLU A 270 -10.36 3.06 11.94
CA GLU A 270 -10.80 2.87 13.32
C GLU A 270 -10.19 1.59 13.94
N GLY A 271 -9.91 0.58 13.13
CA GLY A 271 -9.13 -0.61 13.50
C GLY A 271 -7.71 -0.29 14.01
N PHE A 272 -6.99 0.62 13.35
CA PHE A 272 -5.63 1.03 13.75
C PHE A 272 -5.62 2.00 14.95
N LEU A 273 -6.74 2.66 15.22
CA LEU A 273 -6.89 3.61 16.33
C LEU A 273 -7.12 2.94 17.69
N LYS A 274 -7.31 1.61 17.73
CA LYS A 274 -7.49 0.82 18.98
C LYS A 274 -6.35 0.91 20.00
N GLN A 275 -5.17 1.40 19.60
CA GLN A 275 -4.03 1.64 20.49
C GLN A 275 -4.00 3.07 21.09
N ASP A 276 -4.97 3.92 20.72
CA ASP A 276 -5.27 5.26 21.27
C ASP A 276 -4.10 6.24 21.42
N THR A 277 -3.03 6.08 20.64
CA THR A 277 -1.92 7.04 20.63
C THR A 277 -2.29 8.30 19.83
N LEU A 278 -1.91 9.48 20.34
CA LEU A 278 -2.10 10.74 19.62
C LEU A 278 -1.37 10.74 18.26
N GLN A 279 -0.23 10.04 18.18
CA GLN A 279 0.49 9.84 16.92
C GLN A 279 -0.36 9.09 15.88
N ASN A 280 -1.01 7.98 16.26
CA ASN A 280 -1.88 7.23 15.33
C ASN A 280 -3.04 8.10 14.84
N LYS A 281 -3.63 8.93 15.71
CA LYS A 281 -4.71 9.89 15.35
C LYS A 281 -4.23 10.90 14.31
N HIS A 282 -3.06 11.51 14.55
CA HIS A 282 -2.42 12.44 13.62
C HIS A 282 -2.08 11.77 12.28
N ASP A 283 -1.48 10.57 12.30
CA ASP A 283 -1.12 9.84 11.09
C ASP A 283 -2.34 9.43 10.24
N VAL A 284 -3.45 9.00 10.85
CA VAL A 284 -4.70 8.73 10.13
C VAL A 284 -5.29 10.03 9.57
N LEU A 285 -5.28 11.13 10.32
CA LEU A 285 -5.78 12.43 9.84
C LEU A 285 -4.98 12.96 8.65
N VAL A 286 -3.64 12.87 8.69
CA VAL A 286 -2.75 13.20 7.56
C VAL A 286 -3.02 12.31 6.35
N PHE A 287 -3.31 11.02 6.54
CA PHE A 287 -3.72 10.13 5.47
C PHE A 287 -5.07 10.56 4.83
N LEU A 288 -6.08 10.89 5.64
CA LEU A 288 -7.37 11.38 5.14
C LEU A 288 -7.23 12.71 4.40
N GLY A 289 -6.38 13.63 4.86
CA GLY A 289 -6.08 14.89 4.18
C GLY A 289 -5.43 14.68 2.82
N ASN A 290 -4.39 13.85 2.76
CA ASN A 290 -3.69 13.48 1.52
C ASN A 290 -4.59 12.73 0.53
N LEU A 291 -5.48 11.86 1.03
CA LEU A 291 -6.49 11.19 0.22
C LEU A 291 -7.46 12.23 -0.37
N GLY A 292 -8.04 13.10 0.45
CA GLY A 292 -8.97 14.14 0.00
C GLY A 292 -8.37 15.04 -1.07
N GLN A 293 -7.12 15.49 -0.90
CA GLN A 293 -6.42 16.29 -1.91
C GLN A 293 -6.24 15.53 -3.24
N ARG A 294 -5.94 14.22 -3.19
CA ARG A 294 -5.79 13.39 -4.40
C ARG A 294 -7.11 13.07 -5.09
N LEU A 295 -8.23 13.03 -4.37
CA LEU A 295 -9.58 12.93 -4.94
C LEU A 295 -9.99 14.26 -5.59
N THR A 296 -9.82 15.39 -4.88
CA THR A 296 -10.17 16.72 -5.42
C THR A 296 -9.35 17.08 -6.67
N ALA A 297 -8.08 16.66 -6.74
CA ALA A 297 -7.25 16.79 -7.94
C ALA A 297 -7.76 15.99 -9.17
N ARG A 298 -8.81 15.17 -9.01
CA ARG A 298 -9.48 14.38 -10.06
C ARG A 298 -10.92 14.83 -10.32
N GLY A 299 -11.43 15.80 -9.57
CA GLY A 299 -12.85 16.16 -9.54
C GLY A 299 -13.72 15.25 -8.66
N ASP A 300 -13.11 14.39 -7.82
CA ASP A 300 -13.80 13.56 -6.83
C ASP A 300 -13.70 14.18 -5.41
N HIS A 301 -14.49 13.68 -4.46
CA HIS A 301 -14.51 14.15 -3.07
C HIS A 301 -14.47 13.00 -2.07
N LEU A 302 -14.08 13.29 -0.82
CA LEU A 302 -14.20 12.33 0.27
C LEU A 302 -15.68 11.96 0.50
N GLY A 303 -15.96 10.67 0.67
CA GLY A 303 -17.27 10.22 1.10
C GLY A 303 -17.56 10.58 2.55
N GLY A 304 -18.84 10.77 2.85
CA GLY A 304 -19.33 11.18 4.17
C GLY A 304 -18.71 10.45 5.38
N PRO A 305 -18.62 9.11 5.40
CA PRO A 305 -18.00 8.37 6.51
C PRO A 305 -16.57 8.80 6.85
N LEU A 306 -15.77 9.16 5.84
CA LEU A 306 -14.40 9.65 6.00
C LEU A 306 -14.36 11.10 6.48
N CYS A 307 -15.31 11.94 6.05
CA CYS A 307 -15.49 13.28 6.60
C CYS A 307 -15.88 13.22 8.09
N GLY A 308 -16.73 12.28 8.48
CA GLY A 308 -17.08 11.99 9.87
C GLY A 308 -15.89 11.55 10.73
N LEU A 309 -15.07 10.63 10.22
CA LEU A 309 -13.82 10.22 10.89
C LEU A 309 -12.82 11.37 11.01
N GLY A 310 -12.63 12.16 9.94
CA GLY A 310 -11.76 13.33 9.95
C GLY A 310 -12.22 14.42 10.93
N LEU A 311 -13.54 14.63 11.05
CA LEU A 311 -14.15 15.54 12.03
C LEU A 311 -13.84 15.11 13.48
N ARG A 312 -14.05 13.82 13.80
CA ARG A 312 -13.73 13.28 15.13
C ARG A 312 -12.24 13.34 15.45
N LEU A 313 -11.38 12.88 14.55
CA LEU A 313 -9.93 12.89 14.76
C LEU A 313 -9.34 14.30 14.88
N SER A 314 -9.84 15.27 14.11
CA SER A 314 -9.42 16.67 14.24
C SER A 314 -9.85 17.31 15.57
N ALA A 315 -10.98 16.89 16.13
CA ALA A 315 -11.36 17.26 17.49
C ALA A 315 -10.41 16.63 18.52
N GLU A 316 -10.14 15.33 18.42
CA GLU A 316 -9.28 14.58 19.36
C GLU A 316 -7.79 15.00 19.36
N ILE A 317 -7.31 15.65 18.29
CA ILE A 317 -5.99 16.31 18.25
C ILE A 317 -6.06 17.84 18.46
N CYS A 318 -7.22 18.36 18.87
CA CYS A 318 -7.47 19.77 19.16
C CYS A 318 -7.11 20.73 18.00
N LYS A 319 -7.71 20.52 16.82
CA LYS A 319 -7.50 21.35 15.60
C LYS A 319 -8.82 21.83 14.95
N PRO A 320 -9.42 22.93 15.46
CA PRO A 320 -10.69 23.48 14.95
C PRO A 320 -10.71 23.79 13.46
N THR A 321 -9.62 24.29 12.89
CA THR A 321 -9.48 24.54 11.44
C THR A 321 -9.70 23.29 10.60
N ALA A 322 -9.15 22.15 11.04
CA ALA A 322 -9.35 20.86 10.39
C ALA A 322 -10.78 20.36 10.62
N SER A 323 -11.34 20.52 11.83
CA SER A 323 -12.74 20.15 12.11
C SER A 323 -13.73 20.94 11.23
N LYS A 324 -13.58 22.25 11.10
CA LYS A 324 -14.39 23.12 10.24
C LYS A 324 -14.30 22.68 8.77
N ARG A 325 -13.10 22.34 8.28
CA ARG A 325 -12.91 21.81 6.92
C ARG A 325 -13.59 20.45 6.71
N TYR A 326 -13.45 19.50 7.63
CA TYR A 326 -14.13 18.20 7.52
C TYR A 326 -15.65 18.31 7.68
N PHE A 327 -16.12 19.24 8.51
CA PHE A 327 -17.54 19.59 8.62
C PHE A 327 -18.11 20.09 7.29
N GLN A 328 -17.43 21.05 6.64
CA GLN A 328 -17.81 21.58 5.33
C GLN A 328 -17.81 20.50 4.23
N LEU A 329 -16.79 19.62 4.19
CA LEU A 329 -16.73 18.52 3.22
C LEU A 329 -17.87 17.49 3.43
N GLY A 330 -18.18 17.14 4.69
CA GLY A 330 -19.31 16.27 4.99
C GLY A 330 -20.68 16.89 4.72
N LEU A 331 -20.77 18.23 4.76
CA LEU A 331 -21.98 18.99 4.43
C LEU A 331 -22.22 19.00 2.92
N GLN A 332 -21.18 19.23 2.12
CA GLN A 332 -21.20 19.09 0.65
C GLN A 332 -21.59 17.66 0.23
N ALA A 333 -21.12 16.65 0.96
CA ALA A 333 -21.48 15.25 0.74
C ALA A 333 -22.86 14.82 1.32
N GLY A 334 -23.65 15.74 1.90
CA GLY A 334 -24.97 15.45 2.49
C GLY A 334 -24.96 14.48 3.68
N TYR A 335 -23.80 14.22 4.28
CA TYR A 335 -23.62 13.10 5.21
C TYR A 335 -24.35 13.30 6.54
N TRP A 336 -24.31 14.52 7.07
CA TRP A 336 -24.81 14.86 8.40
C TRP A 336 -26.34 14.70 8.53
N THR A 337 -27.09 15.03 7.47
CA THR A 337 -28.55 14.89 7.43
C THR A 337 -28.98 13.45 7.23
N ASP A 338 -28.31 12.73 6.32
CA ASP A 338 -28.69 11.39 5.89
C ASP A 338 -28.26 10.33 6.91
N SER A 339 -26.97 10.28 7.25
CA SER A 339 -26.38 9.22 8.08
C SER A 339 -26.65 9.40 9.58
N TYR A 340 -27.07 8.35 10.28
CA TYR A 340 -27.11 8.36 11.75
C TYR A 340 -25.71 8.54 12.34
N GLN A 341 -24.71 7.87 11.76
CA GLN A 341 -23.31 8.00 12.16
C GLN A 341 -22.81 9.44 12.02
N GLY A 342 -23.23 10.17 10.98
CA GLY A 342 -22.88 11.59 10.84
C GLY A 342 -23.39 12.47 11.98
N SER A 343 -24.58 12.18 12.51
CA SER A 343 -25.10 12.90 13.69
C SER A 343 -24.35 12.54 14.98
N MET A 344 -23.89 11.29 15.11
CA MET A 344 -23.02 10.85 16.21
C MET A 344 -21.61 11.44 16.11
N ASP A 345 -21.05 11.56 14.90
CA ASP A 345 -19.71 12.13 14.68
C ASP A 345 -19.66 13.63 15.02
N ILE A 346 -20.75 14.37 14.76
CA ILE A 346 -20.93 15.76 15.21
C ILE A 346 -20.98 15.81 16.74
N LEU A 347 -21.80 14.96 17.39
CA LEU A 347 -21.89 14.94 18.86
C LEU A 347 -20.52 14.65 19.50
N HIS A 348 -19.83 13.60 19.06
CA HIS A 348 -18.49 13.24 19.53
C HIS A 348 -17.48 14.38 19.35
N CYS A 349 -17.51 15.08 18.21
CA CYS A 349 -16.67 16.25 17.96
C CYS A 349 -16.90 17.36 19.00
N LEU A 350 -18.17 17.65 19.32
CA LEU A 350 -18.55 18.68 20.28
C LEU A 350 -18.18 18.27 21.72
N GLU A 351 -18.47 17.04 22.12
CA GLU A 351 -18.11 16.48 23.43
C GLU A 351 -16.58 16.48 23.63
N THR A 352 -15.81 16.16 22.58
CA THR A 352 -14.34 16.19 22.61
C THR A 352 -13.82 17.61 22.83
N TYR A 353 -14.34 18.61 22.12
CA TYR A 353 -13.97 20.01 22.41
C TYR A 353 -14.41 20.46 23.80
N GLN A 354 -15.56 20.01 24.30
CA GLN A 354 -16.00 20.31 25.66
C GLN A 354 -15.03 19.68 26.69
N PHE A 355 -14.56 18.47 26.45
CA PHE A 355 -13.54 17.83 27.28
C PHE A 355 -12.22 18.62 27.27
N HIS A 356 -11.75 19.08 26.10
CA HIS A 356 -10.55 19.92 26.01
C HIS A 356 -10.67 21.23 26.82
N PHE A 357 -11.83 21.91 26.80
CA PHE A 357 -12.05 23.11 27.63
C PHE A 357 -12.13 22.84 29.14
N ASN A 358 -12.49 21.62 29.56
CA ASN A 358 -12.55 21.23 30.98
C ASN A 358 -11.25 20.57 31.49
N SER A 359 -10.31 20.23 30.60
CA SER A 359 -9.07 19.55 30.97
C SER A 359 -7.99 20.53 31.42
N VAL A 360 -7.87 20.69 32.74
CA VAL A 360 -6.84 21.52 33.42
C VAL A 360 -5.40 21.16 33.03
N LEU A 361 -5.18 19.96 32.46
CA LEU A 361 -3.86 19.42 32.11
C LEU A 361 -3.30 19.89 30.76
N GLN A 362 -4.08 20.59 29.92
CA GLN A 362 -3.61 21.15 28.64
C GLN A 362 -4.18 22.56 28.35
N PRO A 363 -3.76 23.60 29.08
CA PRO A 363 -4.20 24.98 28.84
C PRO A 363 -3.83 25.50 27.43
N ASP A 364 -2.78 24.95 26.81
CA ASP A 364 -2.27 25.34 25.48
C ASP A 364 -3.07 24.75 24.29
N GLY A 365 -4.15 24.00 24.55
CA GLY A 365 -4.86 23.24 23.52
C GLY A 365 -5.58 24.08 22.45
N LEU A 366 -6.17 25.21 22.83
CA LEU A 366 -6.94 26.09 21.94
C LEU A 366 -6.50 27.56 22.11
N ASP A 367 -5.77 28.06 21.11
CA ASP A 367 -5.39 29.46 20.94
C ASP A 367 -6.60 30.33 20.54
N LEU A 368 -6.42 31.65 20.50
CA LEU A 368 -7.50 32.59 20.11
C LEU A 368 -8.04 32.29 18.71
N TYR A 369 -7.15 31.93 17.77
CA TYR A 369 -7.54 31.57 16.41
C TYR A 369 -8.32 30.24 16.37
N GLY A 370 -7.89 29.21 17.09
CA GLY A 370 -8.65 27.97 17.25
C GLY A 370 -10.02 28.18 17.89
N ARG A 371 -10.15 29.08 18.87
CA ARG A 371 -11.44 29.46 19.47
C ARG A 371 -12.36 30.13 18.45
N GLN A 372 -11.84 31.05 17.63
CA GLN A 372 -12.60 31.68 16.55
C GLN A 372 -13.03 30.65 15.49
N GLU A 373 -12.14 29.74 15.10
CA GLU A 373 -12.44 28.71 14.09
C GLU A 373 -13.47 27.68 14.60
N LEU A 374 -13.52 27.41 15.91
CA LEU A 374 -14.58 26.62 16.54
C LEU A 374 -15.90 27.40 16.63
N LEU A 375 -15.86 28.70 16.92
CA LEU A 375 -17.04 29.58 16.90
C LEU A 375 -17.66 29.63 15.50
N ASP A 376 -16.85 29.73 14.45
CA ASP A 376 -17.28 29.66 13.05
C ASP A 376 -17.91 28.31 12.69
N LEU A 377 -17.35 27.19 13.19
CA LEU A 377 -17.96 25.85 13.01
C LEU A 377 -19.36 25.79 13.65
N LEU A 378 -19.51 26.37 14.85
CA LEU A 378 -20.75 26.33 15.62
C LEU A 378 -21.84 27.24 15.04
N LEU A 379 -21.51 28.49 14.70
CA LEU A 379 -22.48 29.54 14.37
C LEU A 379 -22.47 30.00 12.90
N ASP A 380 -21.35 29.86 12.18
CA ASP A 380 -21.04 30.43 10.86
C ASP A 380 -21.12 31.97 10.82
N ARG A 381 -19.97 32.63 10.70
CA ARG A 381 -19.88 34.09 10.53
C ARG A 381 -20.37 34.59 9.16
N SER A 382 -20.53 33.71 8.17
CA SER A 382 -21.11 34.08 6.88
C SER A 382 -22.63 34.17 6.97
N ARG A 383 -23.17 35.40 6.91
CA ARG A 383 -24.62 35.68 6.97
C ARG A 383 -25.45 35.11 5.79
N THR A 384 -24.84 34.34 4.90
CA THR A 384 -25.38 33.98 3.58
C THR A 384 -25.95 32.56 3.50
N HIS A 385 -25.55 31.61 4.36
CA HIS A 385 -26.00 30.21 4.22
C HIS A 385 -26.30 29.50 5.56
N ASN A 386 -27.23 28.53 5.52
CA ASN A 386 -27.58 27.66 6.65
C ASN A 386 -26.55 26.52 6.80
N HIS A 387 -25.29 26.86 7.09
CA HIS A 387 -24.16 25.93 6.96
C HIS A 387 -23.34 25.74 8.25
N SER A 388 -23.80 26.26 9.38
CA SER A 388 -23.21 25.99 10.70
C SER A 388 -23.65 24.66 11.31
N ALA A 389 -22.83 24.12 12.22
CA ALA A 389 -23.17 22.92 12.99
C ALA A 389 -24.47 23.09 13.77
N LEU A 390 -24.69 24.24 14.41
CA LEU A 390 -25.92 24.49 15.17
C LEU A 390 -27.16 24.59 14.26
N SER A 391 -27.05 25.20 13.06
CA SER A 391 -28.15 25.26 12.08
C SER A 391 -28.55 23.84 11.60
N LEU A 392 -27.55 22.96 11.42
CA LEU A 392 -27.79 21.58 11.07
C LEU A 392 -28.39 20.77 12.23
N ILE A 393 -27.88 20.94 13.46
CA ILE A 393 -28.46 20.34 14.67
C ILE A 393 -29.92 20.76 14.85
N ASN A 394 -30.21 22.05 14.72
CA ASN A 394 -31.57 22.60 14.76
C ASN A 394 -32.47 22.02 13.67
N THR A 395 -31.93 21.71 12.49
CA THR A 395 -32.65 20.98 11.43
C THR A 395 -32.92 19.53 11.83
N CYS A 396 -31.91 18.81 12.36
CA CYS A 396 -32.04 17.43 12.84
C CYS A 396 -33.03 17.26 13.99
N LEU A 397 -33.19 18.28 14.87
CA LEU A 397 -34.21 18.32 15.92
C LEU A 397 -35.66 18.23 15.39
N HIS A 398 -35.92 18.64 14.15
CA HIS A 398 -37.23 18.50 13.51
C HIS A 398 -37.42 17.14 12.81
N GLY A 399 -36.31 16.44 12.51
CA GLY A 399 -36.26 15.16 11.80
C GLY A 399 -36.53 13.93 12.67
N ARG A 400 -35.94 12.79 12.28
CA ARG A 400 -36.06 11.48 12.97
C ARG A 400 -35.00 11.23 14.05
N LYS A 401 -33.95 12.07 14.15
CA LYS A 401 -32.76 11.86 14.99
C LYS A 401 -32.76 12.77 16.24
N GLN A 402 -33.94 12.91 16.87
CA GLN A 402 -34.20 14.01 17.81
C GLN A 402 -33.37 13.96 19.09
N GLU A 403 -33.02 12.77 19.58
CA GLU A 403 -32.32 12.59 20.87
C GLU A 403 -30.84 12.93 20.76
N THR A 404 -30.12 12.37 19.77
CA THR A 404 -28.74 12.77 19.43
C THR A 404 -28.63 14.26 19.11
N ALA A 405 -29.62 14.83 18.41
CA ALA A 405 -29.63 16.26 18.08
C ALA A 405 -29.92 17.14 19.31
N PHE A 406 -30.73 16.69 20.26
CA PHE A 406 -30.95 17.40 21.53
C PHE A 406 -29.68 17.41 22.39
N GLU A 407 -28.95 16.29 22.42
CA GLU A 407 -27.70 16.21 23.14
C GLU A 407 -26.60 17.09 22.49
N ALA A 408 -26.46 17.02 21.16
CA ALA A 408 -25.54 17.90 20.43
C ALA A 408 -25.87 19.40 20.62
N TYR A 409 -27.16 19.75 20.72
CA TYR A 409 -27.61 21.10 21.05
C TYR A 409 -27.24 21.50 22.50
N ARG A 410 -27.42 20.59 23.47
CA ARG A 410 -27.04 20.79 24.88
C ARG A 410 -25.53 21.04 25.03
N VAL A 411 -24.71 20.23 24.37
CA VAL A 411 -23.23 20.37 24.36
C VAL A 411 -22.82 21.66 23.66
N SER A 412 -23.46 22.01 22.53
CA SER A 412 -23.21 23.28 21.81
C SER A 412 -23.42 24.51 22.69
N ILE A 413 -24.49 24.53 23.51
CA ILE A 413 -24.74 25.63 24.45
C ILE A 413 -23.58 25.80 25.45
N ILE A 414 -23.04 24.69 25.99
CA ILE A 414 -21.94 24.74 26.96
C ILE A 414 -20.62 25.17 26.30
N LEU A 415 -20.33 24.67 25.09
CA LEU A 415 -19.20 25.13 24.27
C LEU A 415 -19.23 26.63 23.98
N ILE A 416 -20.39 27.17 23.60
CA ILE A 416 -20.57 28.60 23.35
C ILE A 416 -20.38 29.42 24.64
N GLY A 417 -20.65 28.81 25.81
CA GLY A 417 -20.27 29.33 27.12
C GLY A 417 -18.75 29.42 27.33
N HIS A 418 -18.00 28.34 27.06
CA HIS A 418 -16.53 28.36 27.14
C HIS A 418 -15.91 29.41 26.18
N LEU A 419 -16.53 29.61 25.01
CA LEU A 419 -16.15 30.64 24.02
C LEU A 419 -16.57 32.07 24.40
N GLY A 420 -17.33 32.28 25.48
CA GLY A 420 -17.62 33.60 26.05
C GLY A 420 -18.79 34.38 25.43
N MET A 421 -19.60 33.79 24.53
CA MET A 421 -20.63 34.51 23.78
C MET A 421 -21.93 34.75 24.60
N VAL A 422 -21.85 35.61 25.62
CA VAL A 422 -22.94 35.88 26.57
C VAL A 422 -24.19 36.48 25.88
N GLU A 423 -24.03 37.38 24.91
CA GLU A 423 -25.18 37.97 24.20
C GLU A 423 -25.98 36.90 23.44
N TRP A 424 -25.26 36.06 22.68
CA TRP A 424 -25.86 34.95 21.92
C TRP A 424 -26.60 33.97 22.84
N LEU A 425 -26.01 33.58 23.98
CA LEU A 425 -26.65 32.71 24.96
C LEU A 425 -27.94 33.33 25.54
N ASN A 426 -27.95 34.64 25.77
CA ASN A 426 -29.16 35.34 26.23
C ASN A 426 -30.24 35.44 25.14
N GLN A 427 -29.86 35.52 23.86
CA GLN A 427 -30.79 35.46 22.73
C GLN A 427 -31.37 34.06 22.56
N GLU A 428 -30.53 33.02 22.49
CA GLU A 428 -30.98 31.64 22.26
C GLU A 428 -31.77 31.07 23.46
N ARG A 429 -31.51 31.57 24.68
CA ARG A 429 -32.36 31.25 25.84
C ARG A 429 -33.80 31.74 25.68
N ARG A 430 -34.07 32.77 24.87
CA ARG A 430 -35.43 33.28 24.59
C ARG A 430 -36.15 32.45 23.49
N THR A 431 -35.40 31.89 22.53
CA THR A 431 -35.92 31.07 21.43
C THR A 431 -36.08 29.59 21.80
N SER A 432 -35.20 29.04 22.64
CA SER A 432 -35.16 27.60 22.98
C SER A 432 -36.45 27.06 23.63
N ALA A 433 -37.25 27.92 24.26
CA ALA A 433 -38.59 27.56 24.73
C ALA A 433 -39.49 27.01 23.60
N ALA A 434 -39.37 27.54 22.38
CA ALA A 434 -40.09 27.05 21.21
C ALA A 434 -39.57 25.68 20.74
N ILE A 435 -38.26 25.41 20.88
CA ILE A 435 -37.65 24.11 20.58
C ILE A 435 -38.21 23.05 21.55
N ILE A 436 -38.18 23.33 22.86
CA ILE A 436 -38.66 22.40 23.88
C ILE A 436 -40.17 22.14 23.74
N GLN A 437 -40.96 23.18 23.45
CA GLN A 437 -42.40 23.01 23.19
C GLN A 437 -42.68 22.13 21.96
N ARG A 438 -41.84 22.18 20.92
CA ARG A 438 -41.96 21.31 19.73
C ARG A 438 -41.57 19.86 20.03
N LEU A 439 -40.47 19.64 20.77
CA LEU A 439 -40.03 18.30 21.17
C LEU A 439 -41.08 17.61 22.05
N ALA A 440 -41.62 18.32 23.05
CA ALA A 440 -42.66 17.80 23.94
C ALA A 440 -43.91 17.32 23.19
N ARG A 441 -44.38 18.08 22.17
CA ARG A 441 -45.57 17.76 21.35
C ARG A 441 -45.50 16.45 20.56
N ARG A 442 -44.32 15.84 20.40
CA ARG A 442 -44.18 14.50 19.77
C ARG A 442 -44.20 13.34 20.76
N SER A 443 -44.35 13.61 22.06
CA SER A 443 -44.16 12.59 23.12
C SER A 443 -45.32 12.45 24.10
N ASP A 444 -46.31 13.36 24.07
CA ASP A 444 -47.47 13.51 24.97
C ASP A 444 -47.23 13.50 26.50
N SER A 445 -46.01 13.18 26.95
CA SER A 445 -45.62 13.22 28.36
C SER A 445 -45.29 14.64 28.81
N LYS A 446 -46.13 15.16 29.73
CA LYS A 446 -45.87 16.41 30.46
C LYS A 446 -44.57 16.34 31.27
N ASP A 447 -44.17 15.15 31.70
CA ASP A 447 -42.97 14.95 32.51
C ASP A 447 -41.71 14.87 31.66
N ARG A 448 -41.77 14.27 30.46
CA ARG A 448 -40.69 14.41 29.47
C ARG A 448 -40.46 15.88 29.08
N LYS A 449 -41.53 16.68 28.95
CA LYS A 449 -41.38 18.14 28.77
C LYS A 449 -40.58 18.77 29.92
N ARG A 450 -41.00 18.53 31.17
CA ARG A 450 -40.33 19.09 32.36
C ARG A 450 -38.86 18.68 32.46
N GLN A 451 -38.53 17.44 32.11
CA GLN A 451 -37.15 16.94 32.07
C GLN A 451 -36.31 17.69 31.04
N LEU A 452 -36.81 17.86 29.80
CA LEU A 452 -36.12 18.63 28.77
C LEU A 452 -35.98 20.12 29.14
N GLU A 453 -36.99 20.72 29.78
CA GLU A 453 -36.93 22.09 30.31
C GLU A 453 -35.89 22.24 31.41
N ALA A 454 -35.77 21.25 32.32
CA ALA A 454 -34.77 21.24 33.38
C ALA A 454 -33.34 21.12 32.82
N ILE A 455 -33.09 20.12 31.95
CA ILE A 455 -31.78 19.83 31.37
C ILE A 455 -31.22 21.03 30.58
N LEU A 456 -32.04 21.70 29.77
CA LEU A 456 -31.59 22.92 29.07
C LEU A 456 -31.48 24.12 30.00
N SER A 457 -32.34 24.26 31.01
CA SER A 457 -32.20 25.33 32.01
C SER A 457 -30.93 25.20 32.83
N GLU A 458 -30.46 23.97 33.07
CA GLU A 458 -29.16 23.68 33.67
C GLU A 458 -28.02 24.01 32.72
N ALA A 459 -28.07 23.52 31.46
CA ALA A 459 -27.05 23.82 30.46
C ALA A 459 -26.84 25.32 30.23
N PHE A 460 -27.92 26.12 30.14
CA PHE A 460 -27.82 27.59 30.04
C PHE A 460 -27.28 28.27 31.31
N LYS A 461 -27.52 27.71 32.51
CA LYS A 461 -26.91 28.23 33.76
C LYS A 461 -25.42 27.96 33.78
N SER A 462 -25.01 26.72 33.49
CA SER A 462 -23.61 26.33 33.43
C SER A 462 -22.85 27.10 32.35
N ALA A 463 -23.39 27.16 31.14
CA ALA A 463 -22.80 27.93 30.04
C ALA A 463 -22.61 29.42 30.39
N LYS A 464 -23.59 30.04 31.07
CA LYS A 464 -23.42 31.43 31.53
C LYS A 464 -22.36 31.54 32.64
N SER A 465 -22.39 30.68 33.67
CA SER A 465 -21.38 30.72 34.75
C SER A 465 -19.96 30.48 34.25
N ILE A 466 -19.81 29.70 33.18
CA ILE A 466 -18.55 29.49 32.45
C ILE A 466 -18.16 30.74 31.65
N ALA A 467 -19.09 31.35 30.92
CA ALA A 467 -18.83 32.56 30.15
C ALA A 467 -18.44 33.76 31.04
N ASP A 468 -19.17 33.96 32.14
CA ASP A 468 -18.92 35.00 33.16
C ASP A 468 -17.54 34.82 33.85
N SER A 469 -16.91 33.64 33.73
CA SER A 469 -15.58 33.32 34.26
C SER A 469 -14.53 33.01 33.17
N SER A 470 -14.87 33.14 31.88
CA SER A 470 -13.96 32.86 30.77
C SER A 470 -13.04 34.06 30.51
N VAL A 471 -11.74 33.80 30.37
CA VAL A 471 -10.71 34.84 30.08
C VAL A 471 -11.03 35.62 28.81
N VAL A 472 -11.72 35.02 27.83
CA VAL A 472 -12.14 35.68 26.58
C VAL A 472 -13.10 36.85 26.84
N ALA A 473 -13.95 36.74 27.86
CA ALA A 473 -14.86 37.82 28.29
C ALA A 473 -14.17 38.88 29.18
N GLN A 474 -12.88 38.68 29.50
CA GLN A 474 -12.09 39.56 30.39
C GLN A 474 -10.89 40.21 29.66
N SER A 475 -10.56 39.76 28.44
CA SER A 475 -9.52 40.34 27.59
C SER A 475 -10.05 41.48 26.72
N HIS A 476 -9.29 42.57 26.58
CA HIS A 476 -9.65 43.72 25.72
C HIS A 476 -9.83 43.36 24.23
N ASP A 477 -9.30 42.23 23.76
CA ASP A 477 -9.50 41.72 22.39
C ASP A 477 -10.92 41.15 22.12
N ALA A 478 -11.86 41.23 23.07
CA ALA A 478 -13.24 40.74 22.93
C ALA A 478 -13.99 41.31 21.70
N VAL A 479 -13.55 42.46 21.18
CA VAL A 479 -14.01 43.10 19.93
C VAL A 479 -13.86 42.17 18.71
N LEU A 480 -12.88 41.26 18.70
CA LEU A 480 -12.69 40.27 17.64
C LEU A 480 -13.65 39.06 17.75
N THR A 481 -14.28 38.85 18.90
CA THR A 481 -15.27 37.77 19.13
C THR A 481 -16.72 38.23 18.97
N ASP A 482 -17.10 39.38 19.52
CA ASP A 482 -18.48 39.89 19.42
C ASP A 482 -18.55 41.26 18.73
N PRO A 483 -19.10 41.37 17.50
CA PRO A 483 -19.14 42.62 16.75
C PRO A 483 -20.13 43.66 17.31
N SER A 484 -20.91 43.34 18.37
CA SER A 484 -21.70 44.35 19.10
C SER A 484 -20.83 45.21 20.03
N LEU A 485 -19.70 44.68 20.53
CA LEU A 485 -18.77 45.37 21.44
C LEU A 485 -17.80 46.33 20.71
N ALA A 486 -17.99 46.56 19.41
CA ALA A 486 -17.22 47.52 18.62
C ALA A 486 -17.75 48.98 18.72
N GLY A 487 -18.73 49.24 19.61
CA GLY A 487 -19.24 50.58 19.90
C GLY A 487 -18.46 51.28 21.02
N ASP A 488 -18.29 52.60 20.90
CA ASP A 488 -17.75 53.52 21.92
C ASP A 488 -16.31 53.23 22.42
N VAL A 489 -15.36 53.18 21.48
CA VAL A 489 -14.00 53.71 21.74
C VAL A 489 -13.94 55.12 21.17
N CYS A 490 -13.85 56.13 22.04
CA CYS A 490 -13.79 57.54 21.67
C CYS A 490 -12.51 57.89 20.89
N GLU A 491 -12.58 58.94 20.06
CA GLU A 491 -11.40 59.58 19.46
C GLU A 491 -10.46 60.19 20.53
N GLU A 492 -9.53 59.42 21.10
CA GLU A 492 -8.42 60.01 21.84
C GLU A 492 -7.40 60.60 20.86
N LYS A 493 -7.32 61.94 20.84
CA LYS A 493 -6.64 62.70 19.78
C LYS A 493 -5.14 62.78 20.03
N ASP A 494 -4.42 61.80 19.50
CA ASP A 494 -2.96 61.85 19.37
C ASP A 494 -2.53 63.04 18.49
N LYS A 495 -2.24 64.15 19.16
CA LYS A 495 -1.51 65.29 18.57
C LYS A 495 -0.02 64.97 18.60
N ASN A 496 0.65 65.33 17.51
CA ASN A 496 2.09 65.31 17.30
C ASN A 496 2.70 63.94 16.92
N GLN A 497 2.73 63.70 15.61
CA GLN A 497 3.99 63.27 14.99
C GLN A 497 4.17 63.92 13.62
N TYR A 498 5.40 64.31 13.32
CA TYR A 498 5.79 65.00 12.08
C TYR A 498 6.06 63.98 10.95
N CYS A 499 5.61 64.28 9.74
CA CYS A 499 6.13 63.65 8.52
C CYS A 499 7.18 64.56 7.87
N PRO A 500 8.34 64.00 7.48
CA PRO A 500 9.03 64.49 6.30
C PRO A 500 9.75 63.40 5.46
N PRO A 501 10.02 63.63 4.16
CA PRO A 501 9.27 64.41 3.18
C PRO A 501 8.51 63.53 2.16
#